data_AF-A0A8T2LW63-F1
#
_entry.id   AF-A0A8T2LW63-F1
#
_cell.length_a   1.000
_cell.length_b   1.000
_cell.length_c   1.000
_cell.angle_alpha   90.00
_cell.angle_beta   90.00
_cell.angle_gamma   90.00
#
_symmetry.space_group_name_H-M   'P 1'
#
loop_
_entity.id
_entity.type
_entity.pdbx_description
1 polymer ?
#
loop_
_entity_poly.entity_id
_entity_poly.type
_entity_poly.pdbx_seq_one_letter_code
_entity_poly.pdbx_strand_id
1 'polypeptide(L)'
;MRLYLLFLWVCMVRGFTEKSISSAGCGTEKVCFSQPPDCDPAADPSCYFMAVTALPTASGISVELQGRAEGYISFGFSDDQSMGNDDIYICGTDSNGTVQVQHAFSTGRSRPTIVPLGNVSDITASMSDGVIGCSFISRNPISAGGMTEQNSTYFLLYAYGSTTDGLIQFHGTNRFISDSRVDVLNPQIVKRAHHPSASKAHGSLMLIAWMTTSSVGMITARYLKAVGKGKGCSSKDVWFLAHVSLMSFTVIITAIAFILEFAHIKGWAGGVHPVLGCLVMILSLIQPVAAAFRCSPQHEKRFVFNWMHGIMALVIKVLAVAAIFTGLALFDDSPEKWLLQVMGGFVGWEALFFILQESNMWWKRKEDKESADELVSTELILLILFFLGNLAFLLTLLAGIGLS
;
A
#
# COMPACT_ATOMS: atom_id res chain seq x y z
N MET A 1 -47.65 -14.06 67.18
CA MET A 1 -47.75 -15.24 66.30
C MET A 1 -47.97 -14.69 64.89
N ARG A 2 -46.90 -14.52 64.09
CA ARG A 2 -46.54 -15.31 62.88
C ARG A 2 -47.70 -15.30 61.85
N LEU A 3 -47.54 -15.01 60.54
CA LEU A 3 -46.38 -15.03 59.65
C LEU A 3 -46.75 -14.35 58.32
N TYR A 4 -45.73 -13.83 57.64
CA TYR A 4 -45.61 -13.33 56.26
C TYR A 4 -46.45 -14.00 55.16
N LEU A 5 -46.75 -13.24 54.09
CA LEU A 5 -46.54 -13.63 52.68
C LEU A 5 -46.72 -12.43 51.73
N LEU A 6 -45.60 -11.79 51.39
CA LEU A 6 -45.39 -11.05 50.14
C LEU A 6 -45.10 -12.09 49.04
N PHE A 7 -45.78 -12.01 47.89
CA PHE A 7 -45.29 -12.63 46.67
C PHE A 7 -45.25 -11.61 45.54
N LEU A 8 -44.02 -11.40 45.05
CA LEU A 8 -43.64 -10.58 43.93
C LEU A 8 -44.19 -11.14 42.62
N TRP A 9 -44.69 -10.27 41.76
CA TRP A 9 -44.85 -10.53 40.33
C TRP A 9 -43.69 -9.85 39.60
N VAL A 10 -42.57 -10.56 39.44
CA VAL A 10 -41.50 -10.17 38.52
C VAL A 10 -41.83 -10.82 37.18
N CYS A 11 -42.23 -10.01 36.20
CA CYS A 11 -42.24 -10.40 34.80
C CYS A 11 -40.80 -10.77 34.39
N MET A 12 -40.57 -12.05 34.07
CA MET A 12 -39.41 -12.45 33.29
C MET A 12 -39.53 -11.82 31.90
N VAL A 13 -38.80 -10.73 31.66
CA VAL A 13 -38.36 -10.41 30.30
C VAL A 13 -37.32 -11.46 29.96
N ARG A 14 -37.71 -12.50 29.21
CA ARG A 14 -36.75 -13.34 28.50
C ARG A 14 -36.04 -12.43 27.49
N GLY A 15 -34.86 -11.96 27.85
CA GLY A 15 -33.95 -11.35 26.90
C GLY A 15 -33.65 -12.37 25.80
N PHE A 16 -34.04 -12.07 24.57
CA PHE A 16 -33.40 -12.67 23.42
C PHE A 16 -31.93 -12.23 23.47
N THR A 17 -31.04 -13.10 23.94
CA THR A 17 -29.61 -12.95 23.68
C THR A 17 -29.43 -13.11 22.17
N GLU A 18 -29.26 -12.00 21.45
CA GLU A 18 -28.66 -12.05 20.12
C GLU A 18 -27.32 -12.77 20.24
N LYS A 19 -27.12 -13.82 19.44
CA LYS A 19 -25.86 -14.55 19.41
C LYS A 19 -24.81 -13.61 18.81
N SER A 20 -23.94 -13.05 19.64
CA SER A 20 -22.86 -12.18 19.18
C SER A 20 -21.81 -13.00 18.42
N ILE A 21 -21.31 -12.45 17.31
CA ILE A 21 -20.18 -13.03 16.56
C ILE A 21 -18.93 -12.91 17.45
N SER A 22 -18.18 -14.01 17.60
CA SER A 22 -16.98 -14.06 18.44
C SER A 22 -15.95 -15.04 17.89
N SER A 23 -14.70 -14.86 18.31
CA SER A 23 -13.58 -15.76 17.99
C SER A 23 -13.61 -17.09 18.78
N ALA A 24 -14.64 -17.31 19.61
CA ALA A 24 -14.80 -18.57 20.31
C ALA A 24 -14.92 -19.75 19.32
N GLY A 25 -14.13 -20.80 19.54
CA GLY A 25 -14.08 -21.99 18.68
C GLY A 25 -13.19 -21.86 17.44
N CYS A 26 -12.47 -20.74 17.24
CA CYS A 26 -11.50 -20.61 16.15
C CYS A 26 -10.42 -21.69 16.23
N GLY A 27 -10.16 -22.37 15.11
CA GLY A 27 -9.16 -23.44 15.01
C GLY A 27 -9.61 -24.80 15.53
N THR A 28 -10.72 -24.89 16.27
CA THR A 28 -11.26 -26.16 16.80
C THR A 28 -12.61 -26.51 16.21
N GLU A 29 -13.48 -25.53 16.04
CA GLU A 29 -14.85 -25.65 15.52
C GLU A 29 -15.06 -24.81 14.26
N LYS A 30 -14.30 -23.72 14.13
CA LYS A 30 -14.43 -22.75 13.04
C LYS A 30 -13.10 -22.54 12.31
N VAL A 31 -13.18 -22.31 11.01
CA VAL A 31 -12.14 -21.60 10.27
C VAL A 31 -12.30 -20.13 10.57
N CYS A 32 -11.23 -19.45 10.99
CA CYS A 32 -11.28 -18.02 11.30
C CYS A 32 -10.22 -17.24 10.54
N PHE A 33 -10.62 -16.07 10.04
CA PHE A 33 -9.75 -15.15 9.34
C PHE A 33 -10.03 -13.74 9.82
N SER A 34 -9.02 -13.10 10.41
CA SER A 34 -9.20 -11.82 11.08
C SER A 34 -8.05 -10.83 10.89
N GLN A 35 -8.39 -9.56 11.04
CA GLN A 35 -7.46 -8.44 11.06
C GLN A 35 -7.92 -7.43 12.14
N PRO A 36 -7.09 -7.12 13.16
CA PRO A 36 -5.77 -7.68 13.45
C PRO A 36 -5.76 -9.20 13.68
N PRO A 37 -4.60 -9.88 13.57
CA PRO A 37 -4.52 -11.31 13.83
C PRO A 37 -5.04 -11.66 15.22
N ASP A 38 -5.82 -12.74 15.31
CA ASP A 38 -6.37 -13.28 16.56
C ASP A 38 -7.28 -12.33 17.37
N CYS A 39 -7.76 -11.24 16.76
CA CYS A 39 -8.74 -10.36 17.41
C CYS A 39 -10.09 -11.06 17.64
N ASP A 40 -10.80 -10.64 18.70
CA ASP A 40 -12.16 -11.09 19.01
C ASP A 40 -13.19 -10.01 18.65
N PRO A 41 -14.07 -10.22 17.66
CA PRO A 41 -15.09 -9.24 17.27
C PRO A 41 -16.13 -8.97 18.36
N ALA A 42 -16.26 -9.83 19.38
CA ALA A 42 -17.13 -9.56 20.52
C ALA A 42 -16.55 -8.53 21.50
N ALA A 43 -15.21 -8.40 21.55
CA ALA A 43 -14.51 -7.51 22.47
C ALA A 43 -13.95 -6.25 21.78
N ASP A 44 -13.61 -6.34 20.50
CA ASP A 44 -12.97 -5.27 19.74
C ASP A 44 -13.78 -4.90 18.48
N PRO A 45 -14.41 -3.72 18.44
CA PRO A 45 -15.16 -3.26 17.26
C PRO A 45 -14.26 -2.93 16.06
N SER A 46 -12.94 -2.88 16.22
CA SER A 46 -11.97 -2.72 15.13
C SER A 46 -11.54 -4.05 14.49
N CYS A 47 -12.04 -5.18 15.01
CA CYS A 47 -11.78 -6.51 14.48
C CYS A 47 -12.58 -6.77 13.20
N TYR A 48 -11.90 -6.82 12.06
CA TYR A 48 -12.45 -7.35 10.82
C TYR A 48 -12.34 -8.87 10.89
N PHE A 49 -13.48 -9.56 10.88
CA PHE A 49 -13.56 -10.97 11.20
C PHE A 49 -14.44 -11.72 10.22
N MET A 50 -14.00 -12.91 9.83
CA MET A 50 -14.75 -13.92 9.11
C MET A 50 -14.55 -15.25 9.81
N ALA A 51 -15.66 -15.98 10.04
CA ALA A 51 -15.60 -17.38 10.42
C ALA A 51 -16.50 -18.25 9.57
N VAL A 52 -16.04 -19.49 9.36
CA VAL A 52 -16.78 -20.53 8.63
C VAL A 52 -16.85 -21.79 9.48
N THR A 53 -18.03 -22.36 9.59
CA THR A 53 -18.28 -23.64 10.28
C THR A 53 -18.97 -24.61 9.33
N ALA A 54 -18.40 -25.80 9.14
CA ALA A 54 -19.03 -26.86 8.38
C ALA A 54 -20.29 -27.39 9.09
N LEU A 55 -21.38 -27.58 8.36
CA LEU A 55 -22.60 -28.13 8.93
C LEU A 55 -22.54 -29.68 9.01
N PRO A 56 -22.87 -30.30 10.17
CA PRO A 56 -22.73 -31.76 10.34
C PRO A 56 -23.66 -32.63 9.48
N THR A 57 -24.83 -32.12 9.08
CA THR A 57 -25.93 -32.92 8.52
C THR A 57 -26.44 -32.47 7.15
N ALA A 58 -25.95 -31.34 6.63
CA ALA A 58 -26.29 -30.84 5.30
C ALA A 58 -25.03 -30.26 4.65
N SER A 59 -24.73 -30.63 3.40
CA SER A 59 -23.62 -30.05 2.63
C SER A 59 -23.77 -28.52 2.55
N GLY A 60 -22.99 -27.80 3.34
CA GLY A 60 -23.08 -26.35 3.48
C GLY A 60 -22.24 -25.82 4.64
N ILE A 61 -22.14 -24.50 4.67
CA ILE A 61 -21.32 -23.77 5.63
C ILE A 61 -22.15 -22.71 6.34
N SER A 62 -21.93 -22.55 7.64
CA SER A 62 -22.38 -21.39 8.40
C SER A 62 -21.28 -20.33 8.33
N VAL A 63 -21.65 -19.11 7.99
CA VAL A 63 -20.73 -17.98 7.87
C VAL A 63 -21.08 -16.94 8.92
N GLU A 64 -20.05 -16.37 9.53
CA GLU A 64 -20.13 -15.22 10.44
C GLU A 64 -19.15 -14.15 9.93
N LEU A 65 -19.60 -12.92 9.73
CA LEU A 65 -18.82 -11.83 9.15
C LEU A 65 -19.06 -10.55 9.96
N GLN A 66 -17.99 -9.89 10.39
CA GLN A 66 -18.08 -8.62 11.12
C GLN A 66 -16.96 -7.67 10.72
N GLY A 67 -17.23 -6.37 10.71
CA GLY A 67 -16.20 -5.34 10.53
C GLY A 67 -16.79 -3.94 10.51
N ARG A 68 -15.96 -2.94 10.85
CA ARG A 68 -16.35 -1.54 10.81
C ARG A 68 -16.24 -0.98 9.38
N ALA A 69 -17.35 -0.56 8.79
CA ALA A 69 -17.36 -0.01 7.43
C ALA A 69 -18.53 0.95 7.22
N GLU A 70 -18.34 1.94 6.34
CA GLU A 70 -19.37 2.93 6.02
C GLU A 70 -20.49 2.37 5.12
N GLY A 71 -20.26 1.25 4.43
CA GLY A 71 -21.23 0.73 3.48
C GLY A 71 -21.32 -0.78 3.41
N TYR A 72 -20.18 -1.46 3.28
CA TYR A 72 -20.16 -2.91 3.15
C TYR A 72 -18.91 -3.58 3.73
N ILE A 73 -19.08 -4.84 4.13
CA ILE A 73 -18.02 -5.82 4.34
C ILE A 73 -18.32 -7.03 3.44
N SER A 74 -17.28 -7.73 3.00
CA SER A 74 -17.43 -8.85 2.08
C SER A 74 -16.29 -9.83 2.23
N PHE A 75 -16.55 -11.07 1.85
CA PHE A 75 -15.50 -12.04 1.60
C PHE A 75 -15.73 -12.76 0.27
N GLY A 76 -14.65 -13.30 -0.29
CA GLY A 76 -14.69 -14.10 -1.50
C GLY A 76 -13.81 -15.34 -1.41
N PHE A 77 -14.22 -16.37 -2.16
CA PHE A 77 -13.45 -17.57 -2.42
C PHE A 77 -12.78 -17.46 -3.78
N SER A 78 -11.45 -17.60 -3.81
CA SER A 78 -10.65 -17.48 -5.02
C SER A 78 -9.70 -18.64 -5.22
N ASP A 79 -9.30 -18.85 -6.48
CA ASP A 79 -8.26 -19.78 -6.89
C ASP A 79 -6.86 -19.15 -6.87
N ASP A 80 -6.74 -17.84 -6.74
CA ASP A 80 -5.46 -17.14 -6.55
C ASP A 80 -5.55 -16.02 -5.48
N GLN A 81 -4.46 -15.27 -5.28
CA GLN A 81 -4.41 -14.17 -4.30
C GLN A 81 -4.86 -12.82 -4.88
N SER A 82 -5.54 -12.82 -6.02
CA SER A 82 -6.00 -11.61 -6.69
C SER A 82 -7.51 -11.62 -6.86
N MET A 83 -8.13 -10.48 -6.58
CA MET A 83 -9.51 -10.26 -6.99
C MET A 83 -9.60 -10.38 -8.53
N GLY A 84 -10.45 -11.29 -8.99
CA GLY A 84 -10.50 -11.73 -10.38
C GLY A 84 -11.79 -12.45 -10.70
N ASN A 85 -11.77 -13.78 -10.66
CA ASN A 85 -12.90 -14.65 -11.00
C ASN A 85 -13.40 -15.35 -9.74
N ASP A 86 -13.93 -14.57 -8.80
CA ASP A 86 -14.19 -15.02 -7.44
C ASP A 86 -15.68 -15.03 -7.13
N ASP A 87 -16.10 -16.03 -6.34
CA ASP A 87 -17.41 -16.14 -5.71
C ASP A 87 -17.41 -15.37 -4.38
N ILE A 88 -18.33 -14.42 -4.24
CA ILE A 88 -18.29 -13.37 -3.23
C ILE A 88 -19.63 -13.29 -2.50
N TYR A 89 -19.57 -13.19 -1.18
CA TYR A 89 -20.71 -12.77 -0.36
C TYR A 89 -20.46 -11.36 0.19
N ILE A 90 -21.47 -10.51 0.06
CA ILE A 90 -21.41 -9.10 0.43
C ILE A 90 -22.46 -8.84 1.50
N CYS A 91 -22.04 -8.26 2.61
CA CYS A 91 -22.90 -7.65 3.60
C CYS A 91 -22.83 -6.14 3.42
N GLY A 92 -23.80 -5.63 2.67
CA GLY A 92 -23.83 -4.24 2.22
C GLY A 92 -25.14 -3.57 2.54
N THR A 93 -25.07 -2.26 2.73
CA THR A 93 -26.26 -1.40 2.86
C THR A 93 -26.96 -1.22 1.53
N ASP A 94 -28.28 -1.35 1.52
CA ASP A 94 -29.11 -0.98 0.38
C ASP A 94 -29.31 0.55 0.28
N SER A 95 -30.08 1.00 -0.69
CA SER A 95 -30.40 2.43 -0.86
C SER A 95 -31.17 3.04 0.32
N ASN A 96 -31.78 2.20 1.17
CA ASN A 96 -32.53 2.62 2.35
C ASN A 96 -31.65 2.56 3.63
N GLY A 97 -30.37 2.19 3.51
CA GLY A 97 -29.45 2.04 4.63
C GLY A 97 -29.63 0.73 5.41
N THR A 98 -30.38 -0.24 4.89
CA THR A 98 -30.57 -1.55 5.54
C THR A 98 -29.49 -2.52 5.08
N VAL A 99 -28.82 -3.21 6.00
CA VAL A 99 -27.81 -4.22 5.66
C VAL A 99 -28.48 -5.48 5.13
N GLN A 100 -27.99 -5.98 4.01
CA GLN A 100 -28.46 -7.22 3.38
C GLN A 100 -27.28 -8.10 2.97
N VAL A 101 -27.49 -9.41 2.98
CA VAL A 101 -26.57 -10.39 2.39
C VAL A 101 -26.88 -10.52 0.91
N GLN A 102 -25.86 -10.31 0.08
CA GLN A 102 -25.91 -10.48 -1.36
C GLN A 102 -24.86 -11.52 -1.78
N HIS A 103 -25.16 -12.26 -2.84
CA HIS A 103 -24.22 -13.15 -3.50
C HIS A 103 -23.80 -12.52 -4.83
N ALA A 104 -22.52 -12.50 -5.12
CA ALA A 104 -21.95 -11.84 -6.27
C ALA A 104 -20.81 -12.66 -6.87
N PHE A 105 -20.55 -12.44 -8.15
CA PHE A 105 -19.40 -13.00 -8.84
C PHE A 105 -18.57 -11.88 -9.45
N SER A 106 -17.25 -11.93 -9.26
CA SER A 106 -16.33 -10.98 -9.89
C SER A 106 -15.79 -11.51 -11.21
N THR A 107 -15.48 -10.62 -12.14
CA THR A 107 -14.74 -10.96 -13.36
C THR A 107 -13.72 -9.87 -13.63
N GLY A 108 -12.44 -10.23 -13.50
CA GLY A 108 -11.34 -9.28 -13.47
C GLY A 108 -11.45 -8.27 -12.32
N ARG A 109 -10.81 -7.11 -12.48
CA ARG A 109 -10.78 -6.05 -11.45
C ARG A 109 -11.90 -5.03 -11.64
N SER A 110 -13.13 -5.52 -11.72
CA SER A 110 -14.35 -4.71 -11.91
C SER A 110 -15.31 -4.87 -10.73
N ARG A 111 -16.36 -4.03 -10.68
CA ARG A 111 -17.41 -4.19 -9.68
C ARG A 111 -18.06 -5.57 -9.86
N PRO A 112 -18.16 -6.41 -8.80
CA PRO A 112 -18.83 -7.70 -8.88
C PRO A 112 -20.26 -7.59 -9.39
N THR A 113 -20.70 -8.59 -10.14
CA THR A 113 -22.09 -8.70 -10.61
C THR A 113 -22.90 -9.46 -9.57
N ILE A 114 -24.02 -8.90 -9.13
CA ILE A 114 -24.93 -9.60 -8.22
C ILE A 114 -25.57 -10.78 -8.96
N VAL A 115 -25.46 -11.96 -8.38
CA VAL A 115 -26.06 -13.20 -8.86
C VAL A 115 -27.20 -13.60 -7.92
N PRO A 116 -28.10 -14.54 -8.32
CA PRO A 116 -29.14 -15.00 -7.41
C PRO A 116 -28.56 -15.48 -6.08
N LEU A 117 -29.18 -15.06 -4.97
CA LEU A 117 -28.73 -15.41 -3.61
C LEU A 117 -28.64 -16.93 -3.42
N GLY A 118 -29.51 -17.69 -4.08
CA GLY A 118 -29.46 -19.15 -4.10
C GLY A 118 -29.94 -19.77 -2.79
N ASN A 119 -29.30 -20.87 -2.39
CA ASN A 119 -29.62 -21.65 -1.21
C ASN A 119 -28.92 -21.08 0.03
N VAL A 120 -29.33 -19.86 0.41
CA VAL A 120 -28.90 -19.17 1.63
C VAL A 120 -30.07 -19.07 2.59
N SER A 121 -29.88 -19.48 3.84
CA SER A 121 -30.89 -19.47 4.91
C SER A 121 -30.36 -18.84 6.20
N ASP A 122 -31.24 -18.65 7.17
CA ASP A 122 -30.88 -18.21 8.54
C ASP A 122 -30.09 -16.89 8.57
N ILE A 123 -30.46 -15.98 7.67
CA ILE A 123 -29.79 -14.69 7.50
C ILE A 123 -30.10 -13.79 8.69
N THR A 124 -29.06 -13.37 9.38
CA THR A 124 -29.05 -12.30 10.36
C THR A 124 -28.11 -11.22 9.84
N ALA A 125 -28.59 -9.97 9.77
CA ALA A 125 -27.78 -8.83 9.35
C ALA A 125 -28.05 -7.67 10.30
N SER A 126 -26.99 -6.97 10.70
CA SER A 126 -27.07 -5.87 11.65
C SER A 126 -26.06 -4.79 11.32
N MET A 127 -26.37 -3.57 11.77
CA MET A 127 -25.47 -2.43 11.76
C MET A 127 -25.66 -1.66 13.07
N SER A 128 -24.60 -1.58 13.87
CA SER A 128 -24.57 -0.79 15.11
C SER A 128 -23.26 -0.01 15.19
N ASP A 129 -23.33 1.30 15.43
CA ASP A 129 -22.16 2.18 15.58
C ASP A 129 -21.12 2.09 14.43
N GLY A 130 -21.60 1.80 13.22
CA GLY A 130 -20.77 1.61 12.02
C GLY A 130 -20.09 0.23 11.91
N VAL A 131 -20.38 -0.69 12.83
CA VAL A 131 -20.00 -2.10 12.74
C VAL A 131 -21.09 -2.86 12.01
N ILE A 132 -20.74 -3.46 10.87
CA ILE A 132 -21.62 -4.34 10.11
C ILE A 132 -21.41 -5.77 10.61
N GLY A 133 -22.48 -6.49 10.87
CA GLY A 133 -22.48 -7.89 11.27
C GLY A 133 -23.43 -8.71 10.41
N CYS A 134 -22.99 -9.88 9.98
CA CYS A 134 -23.82 -10.83 9.25
C CYS A 134 -23.56 -12.26 9.70
N SER A 135 -24.62 -13.05 9.77
CA SER A 135 -24.52 -14.50 9.84
C SER A 135 -25.55 -15.14 8.93
N PHE A 136 -25.18 -16.21 8.24
CA PHE A 136 -26.07 -16.94 7.36
C PHE A 136 -25.54 -18.35 7.11
N ILE A 137 -26.41 -19.24 6.64
CA ILE A 137 -26.03 -20.56 6.16
C ILE A 137 -26.07 -20.55 4.64
N SER A 138 -24.97 -20.93 3.99
CA SER A 138 -24.91 -21.15 2.54
C SER A 138 -24.76 -22.63 2.21
N ARG A 139 -25.59 -23.10 1.29
CA ARG A 139 -25.49 -24.43 0.65
C ARG A 139 -25.29 -24.30 -0.86
N ASN A 140 -24.86 -23.12 -1.31
CA ASN A 140 -24.48 -22.92 -2.70
C ASN A 140 -23.16 -23.65 -3.00
N PRO A 141 -22.98 -24.16 -4.23
CA PRO A 141 -21.67 -24.60 -4.67
C PRO A 141 -20.71 -23.40 -4.74
N ILE A 142 -19.52 -23.54 -4.16
CA ILE A 142 -18.48 -22.52 -4.25
C ILE A 142 -17.86 -22.57 -5.65
N SER A 143 -17.78 -21.44 -6.34
CA SER A 143 -17.21 -21.36 -7.69
C SER A 143 -16.03 -20.39 -7.74
N ALA A 144 -14.80 -20.91 -7.74
CA ALA A 144 -13.58 -20.10 -7.87
C ALA A 144 -12.92 -20.33 -9.23
N GLY A 145 -12.44 -19.27 -9.89
CA GLY A 145 -11.88 -19.36 -11.24
C GLY A 145 -12.92 -19.74 -12.32
N GLY A 146 -14.21 -19.67 -12.00
CA GLY A 146 -15.30 -20.13 -12.89
C GLY A 146 -15.50 -21.65 -12.92
N MET A 147 -14.89 -22.39 -11.99
CA MET A 147 -15.05 -23.84 -11.85
C MET A 147 -15.63 -24.19 -10.48
N THR A 148 -16.58 -25.13 -10.46
CA THR A 148 -17.06 -25.78 -9.23
C THR A 148 -16.30 -27.09 -9.08
N GLU A 149 -15.25 -27.12 -8.27
CA GLU A 149 -14.50 -28.35 -8.01
C GLU A 149 -14.89 -28.96 -6.65
N GLN A 150 -14.94 -30.29 -6.63
CA GLN A 150 -15.32 -31.08 -5.45
C GLN A 150 -14.04 -31.41 -4.67
N ASN A 151 -13.91 -30.92 -3.42
CA ASN A 151 -12.73 -30.96 -2.53
C ASN A 151 -11.69 -29.84 -2.71
N SER A 152 -12.12 -28.63 -3.07
CA SER A 152 -11.17 -27.55 -3.34
C SER A 152 -10.89 -26.68 -2.12
N THR A 153 -9.61 -26.33 -1.95
CA THR A 153 -9.15 -25.30 -1.04
C THR A 153 -9.06 -23.96 -1.77
N TYR A 154 -9.40 -22.86 -1.08
CA TYR A 154 -9.56 -21.53 -1.68
C TYR A 154 -8.71 -20.50 -0.95
N PHE A 155 -8.22 -19.49 -1.66
CA PHE A 155 -7.80 -18.27 -0.99
C PHE A 155 -9.04 -17.53 -0.47
N LEU A 156 -8.94 -17.03 0.75
CA LEU A 156 -9.97 -16.18 1.34
C LEU A 156 -9.56 -14.73 1.12
N LEU A 157 -10.44 -13.95 0.48
CA LEU A 157 -10.28 -12.50 0.34
C LEU A 157 -11.32 -11.82 1.21
N TYR A 158 -10.89 -10.90 2.05
CA TYR A 158 -11.79 -10.02 2.81
C TYR A 158 -11.63 -8.59 2.29
N ALA A 159 -12.74 -7.90 2.07
CA ALA A 159 -12.74 -6.49 1.65
C ALA A 159 -13.88 -5.70 2.29
N TYR A 160 -13.64 -4.42 2.55
CA TYR A 160 -14.62 -3.52 3.15
C TYR A 160 -14.52 -2.12 2.56
N GLY A 161 -15.63 -1.38 2.56
CA GLY A 161 -15.66 -0.05 1.95
C GLY A 161 -16.99 0.67 2.10
N SER A 162 -17.10 1.78 1.38
CA SER A 162 -18.33 2.57 1.34
C SER A 162 -19.31 2.05 0.28
N THR A 163 -20.56 2.47 0.42
CA THR A 163 -21.65 2.18 -0.51
C THR A 163 -22.32 3.49 -0.87
N THR A 164 -22.72 3.64 -2.13
CA THR A 164 -23.40 4.84 -2.64
C THR A 164 -24.59 4.38 -3.45
N ASP A 165 -25.79 4.82 -3.08
CA ASP A 165 -27.07 4.43 -3.70
C ASP A 165 -27.26 2.90 -3.78
N GLY A 166 -26.88 2.18 -2.71
CA GLY A 166 -26.94 0.71 -2.64
C GLY A 166 -25.87 -0.01 -3.48
N LEU A 167 -24.94 0.72 -4.10
CA LEU A 167 -23.84 0.15 -4.89
C LEU A 167 -22.50 0.25 -4.15
N ILE A 168 -21.82 -0.88 -3.98
CA ILE A 168 -20.50 -0.93 -3.37
C ILE A 168 -19.47 -0.12 -4.17
N GLN A 169 -18.61 0.59 -3.45
CA GLN A 169 -17.50 1.35 -4.03
C GLN A 169 -16.19 0.56 -3.97
N PHE A 170 -15.17 1.05 -4.66
CA PHE A 170 -13.85 0.42 -4.66
C PHE A 170 -13.22 0.47 -3.26
N HIS A 171 -12.90 -0.70 -2.69
CA HIS A 171 -12.31 -0.82 -1.35
C HIS A 171 -10.86 -0.33 -1.25
N GLY A 172 -10.14 -0.12 -2.36
CA GLY A 172 -8.73 0.31 -2.30
C GLY A 172 -7.87 -0.66 -1.48
N THR A 173 -7.23 -0.13 -0.43
CA THR A 173 -6.36 -0.84 0.53
C THR A 173 -7.11 -1.55 1.65
N ASN A 174 -8.43 -1.34 1.77
CA ASN A 174 -9.26 -1.92 2.83
C ASN A 174 -9.57 -3.39 2.53
N ARG A 175 -8.54 -4.22 2.52
CA ARG A 175 -8.60 -5.63 2.14
C ARG A 175 -7.46 -6.43 2.74
N PHE A 176 -7.67 -7.73 2.91
CA PHE A 176 -6.62 -8.68 3.28
C PHE A 176 -6.95 -10.07 2.71
N ILE A 177 -5.91 -10.86 2.44
CA ILE A 177 -5.98 -12.12 1.69
C ILE A 177 -5.26 -13.21 2.49
N SER A 178 -5.72 -14.46 2.43
CA SER A 178 -5.04 -15.58 3.09
C SER A 178 -3.66 -15.87 2.46
N ASP A 179 -2.68 -16.27 3.28
CA ASP A 179 -1.33 -16.60 2.82
C ASP A 179 -1.27 -17.89 1.97
N SER A 180 -2.25 -18.75 2.15
CA SER A 180 -2.36 -20.08 1.60
C SER A 180 -3.81 -20.41 1.25
N ARG A 181 -4.00 -21.48 0.50
CA ARG A 181 -5.34 -22.01 0.22
C ARG A 181 -5.89 -22.69 1.48
N VAL A 182 -7.13 -22.36 1.82
CA VAL A 182 -7.83 -22.76 3.02
C VAL A 182 -8.88 -23.82 2.67
N ASP A 183 -8.87 -24.90 3.44
CA ASP A 183 -10.00 -25.82 3.48
C ASP A 183 -11.03 -25.27 4.48
N VAL A 184 -12.15 -24.80 3.95
CA VAL A 184 -13.22 -24.16 4.72
C VAL A 184 -14.04 -25.15 5.55
N LEU A 185 -13.84 -26.45 5.34
CA LEU A 185 -14.53 -27.51 6.07
C LEU A 185 -13.73 -27.98 7.29
N ASN A 186 -12.42 -27.67 7.35
CA ASN A 186 -11.52 -28.09 8.41
C ASN A 186 -11.14 -26.90 9.30
N PRO A 187 -11.54 -26.88 10.59
CA PRO A 187 -11.26 -25.78 11.51
C PRO A 187 -9.77 -25.42 11.57
N GLN A 188 -9.46 -24.14 11.39
CA GLN A 188 -8.10 -23.60 11.43
C GLN A 188 -8.10 -22.08 11.62
N ILE A 189 -6.98 -21.53 12.09
CA ILE A 189 -6.75 -20.09 12.10
C ILE A 189 -5.98 -19.72 10.83
N VAL A 190 -6.58 -18.89 10.00
CA VAL A 190 -6.04 -18.48 8.70
C VAL A 190 -5.13 -17.28 8.88
N LYS A 191 -3.92 -17.37 8.32
CA LYS A 191 -2.95 -16.27 8.34
C LYS A 191 -3.10 -15.39 7.10
N ARG A 192 -2.77 -14.12 7.26
CA ARG A 192 -2.77 -13.14 6.17
C ARG A 192 -1.50 -13.27 5.32
N ALA A 193 -1.66 -13.10 4.01
CA ALA A 193 -0.56 -12.96 3.06
C ALA A 193 0.22 -11.66 3.30
N HIS A 194 1.55 -11.76 3.26
CA HIS A 194 2.43 -10.60 3.17
C HIS A 194 2.27 -9.88 1.83
N HIS A 195 2.81 -8.66 1.74
CA HIS A 195 2.84 -7.95 0.46
C HIS A 195 3.55 -8.78 -0.63
N PRO A 196 3.03 -8.78 -1.88
CA PRO A 196 3.64 -9.51 -2.97
C PRO A 196 5.11 -9.11 -3.18
N SER A 197 5.95 -10.09 -3.49
CA SER A 197 7.38 -9.87 -3.75
C SER A 197 7.63 -8.86 -4.87
N ALA A 198 6.75 -8.82 -5.88
CA ALA A 198 6.80 -7.85 -6.96
C ALA A 198 6.64 -6.41 -6.44
N SER A 199 5.62 -6.13 -5.63
CA SER A 199 5.41 -4.81 -5.04
C SER A 199 6.55 -4.42 -4.10
N LYS A 200 7.09 -5.36 -3.30
CA LYS A 200 8.29 -5.13 -2.48
C LYS A 200 9.50 -4.74 -3.34
N ALA A 201 9.71 -5.44 -4.46
CA ALA A 201 10.79 -5.13 -5.40
C ALA A 201 10.58 -3.76 -6.06
N HIS A 202 9.37 -3.42 -6.49
CA HIS A 202 9.01 -2.11 -7.00
C HIS A 202 9.37 -1.00 -6.01
N GLY A 203 8.88 -1.09 -4.76
CA GLY A 203 9.16 -0.11 -3.71
C GLY A 203 10.66 0.02 -3.44
N SER A 204 11.36 -1.11 -3.32
CA SER A 204 12.82 -1.14 -3.09
C SER A 204 13.61 -0.45 -4.21
N LEU A 205 13.30 -0.74 -5.47
CA LEU A 205 13.94 -0.13 -6.62
C LEU A 205 13.65 1.38 -6.70
N MET A 206 12.43 1.81 -6.37
CA MET A 206 12.08 3.23 -6.32
C MET A 206 12.86 3.96 -5.22
N LEU A 207 12.99 3.39 -4.02
CA LEU A 207 13.82 3.97 -2.96
C LEU A 207 15.29 4.08 -3.39
N ILE A 208 15.86 3.02 -3.98
CA ILE A 208 17.23 3.04 -4.49
C ILE A 208 17.39 4.13 -5.56
N ALA A 209 16.50 4.20 -6.55
CA ALA A 209 16.57 5.19 -7.62
C ALA A 209 16.54 6.62 -7.06
N TRP A 210 15.56 6.94 -6.23
CA TRP A 210 15.23 8.31 -5.85
C TRP A 210 15.94 8.83 -4.60
N MET A 211 16.37 7.95 -3.69
CA MET A 211 17.11 8.34 -2.49
C MET A 211 18.62 8.27 -2.66
N THR A 212 19.13 7.51 -3.66
CA THR A 212 20.58 7.41 -3.91
C THR A 212 20.96 8.03 -5.24
N THR A 213 20.73 7.34 -6.36
CA THR A 213 21.25 7.73 -7.67
C THR A 213 20.75 9.12 -8.11
N SER A 214 19.47 9.42 -7.89
CA SER A 214 18.87 10.72 -8.19
C SER A 214 19.48 11.83 -7.34
N SER A 215 19.50 11.64 -6.02
CA SER A 215 20.01 12.63 -5.08
C SER A 215 21.50 12.93 -5.26
N VAL A 216 22.32 11.89 -5.37
CA VAL A 216 23.77 12.03 -5.61
C VAL A 216 24.04 12.68 -6.96
N GLY A 217 23.28 12.31 -8.01
CA GLY A 217 23.48 12.89 -9.34
C GLY A 217 23.07 14.36 -9.44
N MET A 218 22.02 14.78 -8.72
CA MET A 218 21.63 16.19 -8.63
C MET A 218 22.66 17.02 -7.84
N ILE A 219 23.15 16.52 -6.71
CA ILE A 219 24.21 17.18 -5.93
C ILE A 219 25.50 17.28 -6.75
N THR A 220 25.89 16.22 -7.45
CA THR A 220 27.06 16.21 -8.34
C THR A 220 26.96 17.31 -9.39
N ALA A 221 25.79 17.46 -10.03
CA ALA A 221 25.58 18.53 -11.00
C ALA A 221 25.52 19.93 -10.40
N ARG A 222 25.24 20.11 -9.11
CA ARG A 222 25.11 21.43 -8.50
C ARG A 222 26.42 21.90 -7.87
N TYR A 223 27.07 21.05 -7.10
CA TYR A 223 28.19 21.43 -6.23
C TYR A 223 29.55 20.97 -6.78
N LEU A 224 29.63 19.80 -7.42
CA LEU A 224 30.93 19.24 -7.87
C LEU A 224 31.43 19.75 -9.22
N LYS A 225 30.80 20.81 -9.78
CA LYS A 225 31.25 21.40 -11.05
C LYS A 225 32.68 21.94 -10.96
N ALA A 226 33.08 22.50 -9.81
CA ALA A 226 34.41 23.06 -9.61
C ALA A 226 35.48 21.95 -9.48
N VAL A 227 35.16 20.88 -8.77
CA VAL A 227 36.06 19.74 -8.50
C VAL A 227 36.40 18.94 -9.77
N GLY A 228 35.46 18.84 -10.71
CA GLY A 228 35.57 17.99 -11.90
C GLY A 228 35.97 18.69 -13.21
N LYS A 229 36.20 20.01 -13.20
CA LYS A 229 36.56 20.79 -14.40
C LYS A 229 37.97 20.43 -14.88
N GLY A 230 38.10 20.07 -16.16
CA GLY A 230 39.41 19.81 -16.79
C GLY A 230 40.10 18.48 -16.44
N LYS A 231 39.48 17.61 -15.62
CA LYS A 231 40.04 16.32 -15.16
C LYS A 231 39.44 15.08 -15.84
N GLY A 232 38.72 15.22 -16.96
CA GLY A 232 37.93 14.12 -17.54
C GLY A 232 38.56 13.39 -18.73
N CYS A 233 38.07 12.18 -19.01
CA CYS A 233 38.39 11.41 -20.22
C CYS A 233 37.54 11.90 -21.41
N SER A 234 38.15 11.99 -22.61
CA SER A 234 37.49 12.39 -23.86
C SER A 234 36.84 13.79 -23.86
N SER A 235 37.57 14.82 -23.42
CA SER A 235 37.21 16.26 -23.53
C SER A 235 35.97 16.74 -22.76
N LYS A 236 35.36 15.89 -21.92
CA LYS A 236 34.19 16.23 -21.08
C LYS A 236 34.57 16.26 -19.60
N ASP A 237 33.99 17.18 -18.84
CA ASP A 237 34.23 17.27 -17.39
C ASP A 237 33.73 16.02 -16.62
N VAL A 238 34.43 15.63 -15.57
CA VAL A 238 34.12 14.43 -14.76
C VAL A 238 32.74 14.55 -14.10
N TRP A 239 32.41 15.72 -13.55
CA TRP A 239 31.12 15.97 -12.91
C TRP A 239 29.96 15.74 -13.89
N PHE A 240 30.17 16.11 -15.16
CA PHE A 240 29.14 16.01 -16.19
C PHE A 240 28.90 14.54 -16.55
N LEU A 241 29.97 13.76 -16.70
CA LEU A 241 29.86 12.32 -16.92
C LEU A 241 29.19 11.63 -15.73
N ALA A 242 29.61 11.93 -14.51
CA ALA A 242 29.04 11.35 -13.28
C ALA A 242 27.54 11.66 -13.16
N HIS A 243 27.13 12.92 -13.38
CA HIS A 243 25.73 13.31 -13.38
C HIS A 243 24.91 12.54 -14.43
N VAL A 244 25.36 12.52 -15.68
CA VAL A 244 24.62 11.83 -16.75
C VAL A 244 24.51 10.34 -16.47
N SER A 245 25.58 9.69 -16.01
CA SER A 245 25.57 8.28 -15.67
C SER A 245 24.58 7.98 -14.54
N LEU A 246 24.62 8.75 -13.45
CA LEU A 246 23.71 8.58 -12.30
C LEU A 246 22.26 8.82 -12.70
N MET A 247 21.96 9.90 -13.43
CA MET A 247 20.60 10.19 -13.89
C MET A 247 20.08 9.13 -14.86
N SER A 248 20.93 8.63 -15.77
CA SER A 248 20.55 7.55 -16.68
C SER A 248 20.20 6.28 -15.90
N PHE A 249 20.99 5.96 -14.87
CA PHE A 249 20.71 4.84 -13.97
C PHE A 249 19.38 5.01 -13.22
N THR A 250 19.10 6.21 -12.70
CA THR A 250 17.82 6.55 -12.06
C THR A 250 16.65 6.29 -13.00
N VAL A 251 16.71 6.79 -14.25
CA VAL A 251 15.63 6.61 -15.24
C VAL A 251 15.44 5.14 -15.57
N ILE A 252 16.51 4.38 -15.77
CA ILE A 252 16.46 2.94 -16.08
C ILE A 252 15.83 2.15 -14.94
N ILE A 253 16.29 2.35 -13.69
CA ILE A 253 15.73 1.66 -12.52
C ILE A 253 14.25 2.02 -12.35
N THR A 254 13.90 3.30 -12.49
CA THR A 254 12.51 3.76 -12.40
C THR A 254 11.66 3.08 -13.46
N ALA A 255 12.14 2.95 -14.70
CA ALA A 255 11.43 2.28 -15.79
C ALA A 255 11.22 0.79 -15.52
N ILE A 256 12.25 0.09 -15.05
CA ILE A 256 12.16 -1.33 -14.69
C ILE A 256 11.14 -1.53 -13.56
N ALA A 257 11.26 -0.74 -12.48
CA ALA A 257 10.35 -0.83 -11.33
C ALA A 257 8.90 -0.53 -11.72
N PHE A 258 8.68 0.45 -12.59
CA PHE A 258 7.36 0.79 -13.12
C PHE A 258 6.77 -0.36 -13.94
N ILE A 259 7.53 -0.91 -14.90
CA ILE A 259 7.08 -2.03 -15.74
C ILE A 259 6.77 -3.27 -14.88
N LEU A 260 7.63 -3.57 -13.91
CA LEU A 260 7.48 -4.72 -13.00
C LEU A 260 6.12 -4.68 -12.29
N GLU A 261 5.74 -3.54 -11.71
CA GLU A 261 4.49 -3.43 -10.96
C GLU A 261 3.25 -3.50 -11.86
N PHE A 262 3.27 -2.81 -13.01
CA PHE A 262 2.15 -2.86 -13.95
C PHE A 262 1.99 -4.26 -14.56
N ALA A 263 3.08 -4.99 -14.80
CA ALA A 263 3.04 -6.37 -15.27
C ALA A 263 2.51 -7.34 -14.22
N HIS A 264 2.74 -7.07 -12.92
CA HIS A 264 2.23 -7.87 -11.82
C HIS A 264 0.73 -7.61 -11.58
N ILE A 265 0.33 -6.35 -11.42
CA ILE A 265 -1.05 -5.99 -11.08
C ILE A 265 -2.00 -6.16 -12.27
N LYS A 266 -1.49 -6.02 -13.51
CA LYS A 266 -2.26 -6.12 -14.78
C LYS A 266 -3.53 -5.25 -14.80
N GLY A 267 -3.49 -4.13 -14.10
CA GLY A 267 -4.63 -3.25 -13.92
C GLY A 267 -4.27 -1.99 -13.15
N TRP A 268 -5.28 -1.14 -12.92
CA TRP A 268 -5.11 0.08 -12.16
C TRP A 268 -5.35 -0.16 -10.68
N ALA A 269 -4.35 0.15 -9.85
CA ALA A 269 -4.43 -0.06 -8.40
C ALA A 269 -5.38 0.93 -7.68
N GLY A 270 -5.75 2.04 -8.34
CA GLY A 270 -6.49 3.14 -7.73
C GLY A 270 -5.63 4.00 -6.78
N GLY A 271 -6.17 5.14 -6.36
CA GLY A 271 -5.50 6.06 -5.43
C GLY A 271 -4.49 7.01 -6.08
N VAL A 272 -3.84 7.83 -5.23
CA VAL A 272 -2.97 8.93 -5.66
C VAL A 272 -1.57 8.45 -6.07
N HIS A 273 -1.04 7.41 -5.43
CA HIS A 273 0.29 6.87 -5.71
C HIS A 273 0.55 6.55 -7.19
N PRO A 274 -0.27 5.73 -7.90
CA PRO A 274 -0.01 5.42 -9.30
C PRO A 274 -0.14 6.63 -10.22
N VAL A 275 -0.96 7.64 -9.88
CA VAL A 275 -1.03 8.91 -10.62
C VAL A 275 0.29 9.66 -10.51
N LEU A 276 0.82 9.83 -9.29
CA LEU A 276 2.11 10.46 -9.05
C LEU A 276 3.24 9.69 -9.74
N GLY A 277 3.24 8.36 -9.65
CA GLY A 277 4.23 7.50 -10.32
C GLY A 277 4.24 7.66 -11.84
N CYS A 278 3.07 7.73 -12.48
CA CYS A 278 2.95 8.00 -13.92
C CYS A 278 3.51 9.38 -14.29
N LEU A 279 3.19 10.43 -13.53
CA LEU A 279 3.72 11.78 -13.76
C LEU A 279 5.25 11.80 -13.63
N VAL A 280 5.80 11.18 -12.58
CA VAL A 280 7.24 11.04 -12.37
C VAL A 280 7.90 10.31 -13.53
N MET A 281 7.31 9.20 -13.99
CA MET A 281 7.82 8.43 -15.13
C MET A 281 7.90 9.27 -16.40
N ILE A 282 6.78 9.90 -16.79
CA ILE A 282 6.69 10.71 -18.02
C ILE A 282 7.73 11.84 -17.99
N LEU A 283 7.79 12.58 -16.88
CA LEU A 283 8.71 13.71 -16.76
C LEU A 283 10.18 13.24 -16.72
N SER A 284 10.47 12.10 -16.08
CA SER A 284 11.81 11.50 -16.04
C SER A 284 12.31 11.05 -17.42
N LEU A 285 11.40 10.71 -18.35
CA LEU A 285 11.75 10.41 -19.75
C LEU A 285 11.91 11.69 -20.59
N ILE A 286 11.09 12.71 -20.35
CA ILE A 286 11.20 14.01 -21.04
C ILE A 286 12.52 14.70 -20.69
N GLN A 287 12.98 14.59 -19.45
CA GLN A 287 14.17 15.29 -18.97
C GLN A 287 15.47 15.01 -19.74
N PRO A 288 15.88 13.74 -19.99
CA PRO A 288 17.04 13.44 -20.81
C PRO A 288 16.83 13.79 -22.29
N VAL A 289 15.60 13.66 -22.82
CA VAL A 289 15.29 14.07 -24.20
C VAL A 289 15.50 15.58 -24.37
N ALA A 290 14.94 16.39 -23.47
CA ALA A 290 15.17 17.83 -23.46
C ALA A 290 16.65 18.18 -23.27
N ALA A 291 17.39 17.41 -22.46
CA ALA A 291 18.82 17.59 -22.28
C ALA A 291 19.64 17.26 -23.54
N ALA A 292 19.16 16.36 -24.41
CA ALA A 292 19.81 16.06 -25.70
C ALA A 292 19.74 17.25 -26.66
N PHE A 293 18.66 18.04 -26.63
CA PHE A 293 18.47 19.25 -27.44
C PHE A 293 19.09 20.52 -26.83
N ARG A 294 19.98 20.38 -25.84
CA ARG A 294 20.62 21.53 -25.19
C ARG A 294 21.49 22.34 -26.15
N CYS A 295 21.47 23.66 -26.01
CA CYS A 295 22.33 24.57 -26.77
C CYS A 295 23.82 24.40 -26.40
N SER A 296 24.75 24.90 -27.25
CA SER A 296 26.18 24.92 -26.94
C SER A 296 26.49 25.72 -25.66
N PRO A 297 27.61 25.43 -24.97
CA PRO A 297 27.96 26.13 -23.72
C PRO A 297 28.07 27.65 -23.84
N GLN A 298 28.42 28.16 -25.03
CA GLN A 298 28.60 29.60 -25.32
C GLN A 298 27.33 30.27 -25.89
N HIS A 299 26.25 29.53 -26.10
CA HIS A 299 25.03 30.06 -26.71
C HIS A 299 24.27 31.00 -25.77
N GLU A 300 23.76 32.13 -26.26
CA GLU A 300 23.07 33.16 -25.45
C GLU A 300 21.89 32.60 -24.66
N LYS A 301 21.10 31.70 -25.26
CA LYS A 301 19.95 31.06 -24.60
C LYS A 301 20.31 29.90 -23.64
N ARG A 302 21.60 29.66 -23.36
CA ARG A 302 22.03 28.57 -22.47
C ARG A 302 21.49 28.74 -21.04
N PHE A 303 21.32 29.97 -20.58
CA PHE A 303 20.72 30.23 -19.27
C PHE A 303 19.27 29.73 -19.18
N VAL A 304 18.46 29.91 -20.25
CA VAL A 304 17.07 29.44 -20.31
C VAL A 304 17.02 27.93 -20.17
N PHE A 305 17.88 27.22 -20.92
CA PHE A 305 18.00 25.77 -20.80
C PHE A 305 18.34 25.34 -19.36
N ASN A 306 19.34 25.97 -18.74
CA ASN A 306 19.75 25.61 -17.38
C ASN A 306 18.62 25.82 -16.35
N TRP A 307 17.87 26.92 -16.47
CA TRP A 307 16.71 27.19 -15.61
C TRP A 307 15.58 26.18 -15.82
N MET A 308 15.17 25.95 -17.07
CA MET A 308 14.10 25.00 -17.39
C MET A 308 14.46 23.57 -16.97
N HIS A 309 15.69 23.14 -17.25
CA HIS A 309 16.17 21.81 -16.87
C HIS A 309 16.22 21.65 -15.34
N GLY A 310 16.67 22.68 -14.62
CA GLY A 310 16.73 22.70 -13.16
C GLY A 310 15.34 22.73 -12.49
N ILE A 311 14.43 23.57 -12.96
CA ILE A 311 13.04 23.63 -12.44
C ILE A 311 12.33 22.31 -12.67
N MET A 312 12.45 21.73 -13.86
CA MET A 312 11.83 20.43 -14.16
C MET A 312 12.40 19.32 -13.26
N ALA A 313 13.72 19.33 -13.00
CA ALA A 313 14.33 18.40 -12.04
C ALA A 313 13.72 18.53 -10.64
N LEU A 314 13.52 19.77 -10.17
CA LEU A 314 12.95 20.04 -8.86
C LEU A 314 11.50 19.55 -8.77
N VAL A 315 10.68 19.83 -9.79
CA VAL A 315 9.29 19.35 -9.86
C VAL A 315 9.24 17.83 -9.82
N ILE A 316 10.08 17.15 -10.61
CA ILE A 316 10.18 15.69 -10.63
C ILE A 316 10.57 15.15 -9.26
N LYS A 317 11.56 15.74 -8.59
CA LYS A 317 11.99 15.31 -7.24
C LYS A 317 10.87 15.47 -6.22
N VAL A 318 10.13 16.59 -6.23
CA VAL A 318 8.99 16.80 -5.32
C VAL A 318 7.89 15.76 -5.56
N LEU A 319 7.53 15.51 -6.82
CA LEU A 319 6.55 14.48 -7.18
C LEU A 319 7.02 13.08 -6.79
N ALA A 320 8.30 12.77 -6.96
CA ALA A 320 8.87 11.49 -6.56
C ALA A 320 8.84 11.29 -5.03
N VAL A 321 9.17 12.33 -4.26
CA VAL A 321 9.04 12.29 -2.79
C VAL A 321 7.58 12.03 -2.39
N ALA A 322 6.62 12.76 -2.97
CA ALA A 322 5.20 12.53 -2.71
C ALA A 322 4.74 11.11 -3.12
N ALA A 323 5.25 10.59 -4.24
CA ALA A 323 4.98 9.22 -4.67
C ALA A 323 5.53 8.19 -3.68
N ILE A 324 6.72 8.42 -3.11
CA ILE A 324 7.33 7.54 -2.11
C ILE A 324 6.52 7.56 -0.80
N PHE A 325 6.11 8.74 -0.31
CA PHE A 325 5.25 8.82 0.89
C PHE A 325 3.94 8.06 0.68
N THR A 326 3.24 8.32 -0.42
CA THR A 326 1.99 7.62 -0.74
C THR A 326 2.19 6.13 -0.97
N GLY A 327 3.35 5.69 -1.47
CA GLY A 327 3.70 4.28 -1.63
C GLY A 327 4.02 3.59 -0.32
N LEU A 328 4.84 4.19 0.55
CA LEU A 328 5.16 3.65 1.88
C LEU A 328 3.92 3.54 2.78
N ALA A 329 2.95 4.45 2.64
CA ALA A 329 1.67 4.35 3.33
C ALA A 329 0.88 3.09 2.98
N LEU A 330 1.14 2.45 1.83
CA LEU A 330 0.53 1.18 1.42
C LEU A 330 1.21 -0.05 2.00
N PHE A 331 2.46 0.07 2.46
CA PHE A 331 3.23 -1.00 3.10
C PHE A 331 3.18 -0.95 4.62
N ASP A 332 2.99 0.25 5.17
CA ASP A 332 3.05 0.47 6.61
C ASP A 332 1.69 0.20 7.25
N ASP A 333 1.42 -1.04 7.63
CA ASP A 333 0.22 -1.40 8.38
C ASP A 333 0.33 -1.08 9.88
N SER A 334 1.47 -0.54 10.34
CA SER A 334 1.69 -0.25 11.76
C SER A 334 0.86 0.96 12.22
N PRO A 335 0.40 0.98 13.48
CA PRO A 335 -0.34 2.12 14.02
C PRO A 335 0.48 3.42 14.01
N GLU A 336 1.78 3.35 14.31
CA GLU A 336 2.66 4.53 14.36
C GLU A 336 3.13 5.02 12.98
N LYS A 337 2.92 4.25 11.91
CA LYS A 337 3.32 4.63 10.55
C LYS A 337 4.81 4.99 10.45
N TRP A 338 5.67 4.16 11.04
CA TRP A 338 7.09 4.45 11.22
C TRP A 338 7.87 4.59 9.90
N LEU A 339 7.49 3.91 8.81
CA LEU A 339 8.14 4.05 7.49
C LEU A 339 8.03 5.49 6.98
N LEU A 340 6.87 6.10 7.17
CA LEU A 340 6.61 7.49 6.79
C LEU A 340 7.45 8.45 7.64
N GLN A 341 7.64 8.16 8.93
CA GLN A 341 8.49 8.96 9.82
C GLN A 341 9.96 8.91 9.40
N VAL A 342 10.48 7.71 9.07
CA VAL A 342 11.86 7.53 8.57
C VAL A 342 12.06 8.27 7.25
N MET A 343 11.09 8.20 6.33
CA MET A 343 11.12 8.97 5.08
C MET A 343 11.09 10.48 5.34
N GLY A 344 10.32 10.95 6.33
CA GLY A 344 10.35 12.34 6.79
C GLY A 344 11.74 12.76 7.29
N GLY A 345 12.40 11.91 8.06
CA GLY A 345 13.78 12.09 8.50
C GLY A 345 14.77 12.20 7.33
N PHE A 346 14.62 11.34 6.31
CA PHE A 346 15.42 11.41 5.08
C PHE A 346 15.24 12.74 4.34
N VAL A 347 14.00 13.22 4.18
CA VAL A 347 13.74 14.52 3.54
C VAL A 347 14.36 15.66 4.34
N GLY A 348 14.28 15.61 5.67
CA GLY A 348 14.95 16.56 6.56
C GLY A 348 16.49 16.52 6.41
N TRP A 349 17.06 15.32 6.29
CA TRP A 349 18.48 15.12 6.03
C TRP A 349 18.93 15.72 4.68
N GLU A 350 18.17 15.47 3.61
CA GLU A 350 18.45 16.08 2.30
C GLU A 350 18.39 17.60 2.35
N ALA A 351 17.37 18.16 3.00
CA ALA A 351 17.23 19.61 3.16
C ALA A 351 18.38 20.21 3.97
N LEU A 352 18.80 19.56 5.06
CA LEU A 352 19.94 19.98 5.88
C LEU A 352 21.22 20.05 5.04
N PHE A 353 21.55 18.98 4.30
CA PHE A 353 22.77 18.96 3.50
C PHE A 353 22.75 19.96 2.35
N PHE A 354 21.59 20.18 1.75
CA PHE A 354 21.42 21.22 0.76
C PHE A 354 21.71 22.61 1.35
N ILE A 355 21.18 22.91 2.55
CA ILE A 355 21.44 24.18 3.25
C ILE A 355 22.93 24.30 3.63
N LEU A 356 23.55 23.23 4.13
CA LEU A 356 24.98 23.24 4.47
C LEU A 356 25.86 23.50 3.24
N GLN A 357 25.57 22.85 2.12
CA GLN A 357 26.34 23.05 0.88
C GLN A 357 26.12 24.44 0.27
N GLU A 358 24.90 24.99 0.32
CA GLU A 358 24.65 26.39 -0.09
C GLU A 358 25.36 27.39 0.81
N SER A 359 25.30 27.19 2.13
CA SER A 359 25.99 28.04 3.11
C SER A 359 27.50 28.02 2.90
N ASN A 360 28.06 26.83 2.65
CA ASN A 360 29.47 26.64 2.32
C ASN A 360 29.87 27.39 1.04
N MET A 361 29.10 27.25 -0.06
CA MET A 361 29.37 28.00 -1.28
C MET A 361 29.24 29.51 -1.11
N TRP A 362 28.26 29.97 -0.30
CA TRP A 362 28.06 31.39 -0.03
C TRP A 362 29.23 31.98 0.78
N TRP A 363 29.67 31.28 1.83
CA TRP A 363 30.80 31.69 2.65
C TRP A 363 32.08 31.79 1.82
N LYS A 364 32.34 30.79 0.98
CA LYS A 364 33.52 30.74 0.10
C LYS A 364 33.54 31.85 -0.96
N ARG A 365 32.37 32.28 -1.47
CA ARG A 365 32.29 33.46 -2.36
C ARG A 365 32.64 34.78 -1.66
N LYS A 366 32.50 34.84 -0.34
CA LYS A 366 32.75 36.06 0.45
C LYS A 366 34.22 36.22 0.82
N GLU A 367 34.95 35.13 0.99
CA GLU A 367 36.32 35.17 1.52
C GLU A 367 37.42 35.40 0.47
N ASP A 368 37.13 35.34 -0.84
CA ASP A 368 38.09 35.55 -1.96
C ASP A 368 39.41 34.75 -1.86
N LYS A 369 39.51 33.79 -0.92
CA LYS A 369 40.74 33.11 -0.53
C LYS A 369 40.44 31.71 0.01
N GLU A 370 40.41 30.73 -0.88
CA GLU A 370 40.81 29.36 -0.56
C GLU A 370 41.62 28.82 -1.72
N SER A 371 42.68 28.06 -1.42
CA SER A 371 43.38 27.30 -2.45
C SER A 371 42.42 26.25 -3.05
N ALA A 372 42.55 25.97 -4.34
CA ALA A 372 41.68 25.00 -5.03
C ALA A 372 41.69 23.60 -4.38
N ASP A 373 42.75 23.24 -3.65
CA ASP A 373 42.86 21.96 -2.94
C ASP A 373 42.01 21.91 -1.65
N GLU A 374 41.91 23.02 -0.91
CA GLU A 374 41.10 23.09 0.32
C GLU A 374 39.59 23.04 -0.02
N LEU A 375 39.23 23.67 -1.15
CA LEU A 375 37.88 23.63 -1.73
C LEU A 375 37.40 22.20 -1.99
N VAL A 376 38.26 21.39 -2.62
CA VAL A 376 37.97 20.00 -3.00
C VAL A 376 37.79 19.12 -1.77
N SER A 377 38.54 19.39 -0.70
CA SER A 377 38.48 18.59 0.54
C SER A 377 37.13 18.72 1.26
N THR A 378 36.64 19.94 1.50
CA THR A 378 35.38 20.15 2.24
C THR A 378 34.16 19.64 1.47
N GLU A 379 34.09 19.89 0.16
CA GLU A 379 32.95 19.43 -0.67
C GLU A 379 32.88 17.90 -0.74
N LEU A 380 34.04 17.24 -0.80
CA LEU A 380 34.12 15.79 -0.79
C LEU A 380 33.69 15.20 0.56
N ILE A 381 34.10 15.81 1.69
CA ILE A 381 33.67 15.38 3.03
C ILE A 381 32.15 15.50 3.18
N LEU A 382 31.57 16.64 2.78
CA LEU A 382 30.11 16.84 2.84
C LEU A 382 29.37 15.84 1.95
N LEU A 383 29.91 15.50 0.78
CA LEU A 383 29.32 14.50 -0.10
C LEU A 383 29.37 13.08 0.51
N ILE A 384 30.49 12.70 1.13
CA ILE A 384 30.63 11.39 1.78
C ILE A 384 29.64 11.29 2.94
N LEU A 385 29.55 12.31 3.80
CA LEU A 385 28.60 12.34 4.90
C LEU A 385 27.16 12.25 4.40
N PHE A 386 26.81 13.04 3.38
CA PHE A 386 25.50 12.99 2.74
C PHE A 386 25.16 11.57 2.29
N PHE A 387 26.08 10.91 1.58
CA PHE A 387 25.88 9.56 1.08
C PHE A 387 25.71 8.53 2.20
N LEU A 388 26.51 8.61 3.26
CA LEU A 388 26.40 7.71 4.41
C LEU A 388 25.03 7.83 5.10
N GLY A 389 24.54 9.06 5.29
CA GLY A 389 23.21 9.29 5.84
C GLY A 389 22.10 8.76 4.92
N ASN A 390 22.19 9.03 3.61
CA ASN A 390 21.24 8.49 2.64
C ASN A 390 21.19 6.96 2.66
N LEU A 391 22.36 6.32 2.78
CA LEU A 391 22.46 4.86 2.87
C LEU A 391 21.81 4.33 4.16
N ALA A 392 22.01 4.99 5.30
CA ALA A 392 21.38 4.59 6.55
C ALA A 392 19.84 4.63 6.45
N PHE A 393 19.26 5.75 6.00
CA PHE A 393 17.81 5.87 5.79
C PHE A 393 17.29 4.84 4.79
N LEU A 394 18.00 4.65 3.67
CA LEU A 394 17.62 3.68 2.65
C LEU A 394 17.58 2.26 3.23
N LEU A 395 18.64 1.82 3.93
CA LEU A 395 18.71 0.47 4.49
C LEU A 395 17.60 0.23 5.52
N THR A 396 17.28 1.23 6.33
CA THR A 396 16.17 1.16 7.28
C THR A 396 14.82 0.98 6.57
N LEU A 397 14.55 1.76 5.52
CA LEU A 397 13.31 1.63 4.75
C LEU A 397 13.23 0.30 3.97
N LEU A 398 14.35 -0.16 3.40
CA LEU A 398 14.42 -1.46 2.70
C LEU A 398 14.17 -2.63 3.65
N ALA A 399 14.72 -2.58 4.87
CA ALA A 399 14.44 -3.58 5.90
C ALA A 399 12.95 -3.57 6.28
N GLY A 400 12.35 -2.39 6.39
CA GLY A 400 10.92 -2.23 6.65
C GLY A 400 10.02 -2.84 5.57
N ILE A 401 10.29 -2.57 4.28
CA ILE A 401 9.59 -3.21 3.16
C ILE A 401 9.79 -4.74 3.16
N GLY A 402 10.96 -5.21 3.59
CA GLY A 402 11.23 -6.64 3.75
C GLY A 402 10.27 -7.31 4.75
N LEU A 403 10.02 -6.64 5.87
CA LEU A 403 9.19 -7.14 6.98
C LEU A 403 7.68 -7.02 6.74
N SER A 404 7.24 -6.06 5.92
CA SER A 404 5.80 -5.83 5.61
C SER A 404 5.13 -7.00 4.90
#